data_AF-A0A947FPR9-F1
#
_entry.id   AF-A0A947FPR9-F1
#
_cell.length_a   1.000
_cell.length_b   1.000
_cell.length_c   1.000
_cell.angle_alpha   90.00
_cell.angle_beta   90.00
_cell.angle_gamma   90.00
#
_symmetry.space_group_name_H-M   'P 1'
#
loop_
_entity.id
_entity.type
_entity.pdbx_description
1 polymer ?
#
loop_
_entity_poly.entity_id
_entity_poly.type
_entity_poly.pdbx_seq_one_letter_code
_entity_poly.pdbx_strand_id
1 'polypeptide(L)'
;LLLGSARAALESWFESEPLLSTLATDALIGAWAGPSTPGTGYVLLHHVMGETHGNRGTWAYARGGMGAISNALAAAAREHGVDIRCNARVERIRTRDGRATGVVLDGGEEIDAAIVVSNADPKVTLLDLLGPEDLPEHVGGGIEQLDFRSPVMKINVALDRRPAFAARPGAGQELCGTIHLGATRMQALEDSFTAARAGRLPRRPMIEMTIPSTLDDSLAPPGKHVASLFVQHVPYTLRDADWEQARDEFADRVFSIVDEVAPGFSDSVIHRDVLAPPDLERVFGITGGNIFHGAMMPDRLFFKRPLPALRRYRTPVDGLYMCGAGMHPGGGVMGACGRNAAGVILADS
;
A
#
# COMPACT_ATOMS: atom_id res chain seq x y z
N LEU A 1 4.24 -24.27 0.06
CA LEU A 1 3.40 -23.18 0.61
C LEU A 1 3.70 -21.83 -0.02
N LEU A 2 4.91 -21.27 0.13
CA LEU A 2 5.24 -19.90 -0.33
C LEU A 2 5.05 -19.64 -1.83
N LEU A 3 5.39 -20.61 -2.67
CA LEU A 3 5.23 -20.52 -4.13
C LEU A 3 3.85 -20.97 -4.62
N GLY A 4 3.05 -21.58 -3.73
CA GLY A 4 1.70 -22.04 -4.04
C GLY A 4 0.68 -20.91 -3.94
N SER A 5 -0.57 -21.23 -4.24
CA SER A 5 -1.67 -20.29 -4.06
C SER A 5 -2.19 -20.29 -2.62
N ALA A 6 -2.76 -19.17 -2.20
CA ALA A 6 -3.40 -19.04 -0.89
C ALA A 6 -4.58 -20.00 -0.77
N ARG A 7 -5.35 -20.20 -1.85
CA ARG A 7 -6.43 -21.19 -1.91
C ARG A 7 -5.96 -22.58 -1.51
N ALA A 8 -4.94 -23.11 -2.20
CA ALA A 8 -4.43 -24.45 -1.92
C ALA A 8 -3.85 -24.57 -0.50
N ALA A 9 -3.23 -23.50 0.00
CA ALA A 9 -2.70 -23.45 1.36
C ALA A 9 -3.80 -23.44 2.42
N LEU A 10 -4.92 -22.75 2.19
CA LEU A 10 -6.02 -22.65 3.15
C LEU A 10 -6.93 -23.89 3.12
N GLU A 11 -7.25 -24.41 1.94
CA GLU A 11 -8.09 -25.62 1.76
C GLU A 11 -7.43 -26.89 2.33
N SER A 12 -6.12 -26.90 2.59
CA SER A 12 -5.48 -28.01 3.27
C SER A 12 -5.72 -28.05 4.79
N TRP A 13 -6.25 -26.96 5.38
CA TRP A 13 -6.46 -26.82 6.83
C TRP A 13 -7.90 -26.53 7.21
N PHE A 14 -8.70 -25.92 6.32
CA PHE A 14 -10.06 -25.49 6.62
C PHE A 14 -11.04 -25.92 5.52
N GLU A 15 -12.28 -26.17 5.92
CA GLU A 15 -13.36 -26.60 5.02
C GLU A 15 -14.49 -25.55 4.89
N SER A 16 -14.56 -24.60 5.83
CA SER A 16 -15.64 -23.61 5.88
C SER A 16 -15.38 -22.45 4.91
N GLU A 17 -16.21 -22.32 3.87
CA GLU A 17 -16.10 -21.26 2.85
C GLU A 17 -16.01 -19.83 3.42
N PRO A 18 -16.85 -19.40 4.39
CA PRO A 18 -16.70 -18.08 4.99
C PRO A 18 -15.35 -17.87 5.68
N LEU A 19 -14.82 -18.90 6.37
CA LEU A 19 -13.51 -18.82 7.00
C LEU A 19 -12.39 -18.79 5.96
N LEU A 20 -12.43 -19.68 4.98
CA LEU A 20 -11.47 -19.75 3.88
C LEU A 20 -11.36 -18.41 3.14
N SER A 21 -12.50 -17.85 2.73
CA SER A 21 -12.54 -16.59 1.99
C SER A 21 -12.15 -15.38 2.82
N THR A 22 -12.48 -15.36 4.12
CA THR A 22 -12.01 -14.32 5.04
C THR A 22 -10.49 -14.38 5.21
N LEU A 23 -9.91 -15.56 5.48
CA LEU A 23 -8.45 -15.70 5.60
C LEU A 23 -7.72 -15.41 4.29
N ALA A 24 -8.36 -15.69 3.15
CA ALA A 24 -7.79 -15.40 1.85
C ALA A 24 -7.64 -13.90 1.57
N THR A 25 -8.36 -13.00 2.26
CA THR A 25 -8.23 -11.55 2.00
C THR A 25 -6.82 -11.05 2.26
N ASP A 26 -6.16 -11.54 3.30
CA ASP A 26 -4.77 -11.21 3.66
C ASP A 26 -3.76 -11.65 2.57
N ALA A 27 -4.14 -12.59 1.72
CA ALA A 27 -3.33 -13.00 0.58
C ALA A 27 -3.45 -12.08 -0.65
N LEU A 28 -4.40 -11.14 -0.62
CA LEU A 28 -4.80 -10.33 -1.77
C LEU A 28 -4.58 -8.83 -1.56
N ILE A 29 -4.45 -8.37 -0.31
CA ILE A 29 -4.18 -6.96 0.02
C ILE A 29 -2.99 -6.44 -0.80
N GLY A 30 -3.26 -5.42 -1.63
CA GLY A 30 -2.27 -4.80 -2.52
C GLY A 30 -1.68 -5.70 -3.62
N ALA A 31 -2.14 -6.94 -3.78
CA ALA A 31 -1.62 -7.89 -4.77
C ALA A 31 -2.53 -7.98 -6.01
N TRP A 32 -1.97 -7.79 -7.21
CA TRP A 32 -2.67 -7.96 -8.49
C TRP A 32 -2.82 -9.45 -8.84
N ALA A 33 -3.57 -10.16 -8.01
CA ALA A 33 -3.75 -11.61 -8.04
C ALA A 33 -5.12 -12.00 -7.45
N GLY A 34 -5.64 -13.15 -7.86
CA GLY A 34 -6.75 -13.86 -7.20
C GLY A 34 -6.22 -14.99 -6.31
N PRO A 35 -7.04 -15.58 -5.43
CA PRO A 35 -6.56 -16.49 -4.39
C PRO A 35 -5.95 -17.81 -4.90
N SER A 36 -6.25 -18.24 -6.14
CA SER A 36 -5.63 -19.40 -6.79
C SER A 36 -4.34 -19.06 -7.54
N THR A 37 -3.95 -17.78 -7.59
CA THR A 37 -2.72 -17.36 -8.29
C THR A 37 -1.50 -17.88 -7.54
N PRO A 38 -0.56 -18.60 -8.19
CA PRO A 38 0.68 -19.04 -7.56
C PRO A 38 1.47 -17.88 -6.96
N GLY A 39 1.98 -18.05 -5.74
CA GLY A 39 2.73 -17.03 -5.00
C GLY A 39 1.90 -16.23 -4.00
N THR A 40 0.56 -16.25 -4.08
CA THR A 40 -0.30 -15.60 -3.08
C THR A 40 -0.16 -16.21 -1.69
N GLY A 41 0.31 -17.46 -1.57
CA GLY A 41 0.67 -18.05 -0.28
C GLY A 41 1.80 -17.29 0.44
N TYR A 42 2.71 -16.65 -0.29
CA TYR A 42 3.69 -15.74 0.32
C TYR A 42 3.04 -14.45 0.82
N VAL A 43 2.12 -13.86 0.05
CA VAL A 43 1.43 -12.62 0.44
C VAL A 43 0.63 -12.84 1.72
N LEU A 44 -0.02 -14.00 1.85
CA LEU A 44 -0.66 -14.43 3.10
C LEU A 44 0.34 -14.46 4.26
N LEU A 45 1.49 -15.13 4.06
CA LEU A 45 2.54 -15.18 5.08
C LEU A 45 3.01 -13.78 5.48
N HIS A 46 3.24 -12.89 4.50
CA HIS A 46 3.70 -11.52 4.73
C HIS A 46 2.79 -10.76 5.71
N HIS A 47 1.47 -10.86 5.52
CA HIS A 47 0.51 -10.16 6.38
C HIS A 47 0.36 -10.77 7.78
N VAL A 48 0.71 -12.05 7.97
CA VAL A 48 0.70 -12.69 9.31
C VAL A 48 2.07 -12.68 10.01
N MET A 49 3.14 -12.24 9.34
CA MET A 49 4.49 -12.15 9.92
C MET A 49 4.71 -10.91 10.79
N GLY A 50 3.77 -9.97 10.83
CA GLY A 50 3.89 -8.73 11.60
C GLY A 50 4.17 -8.99 13.09
N GLU A 51 4.94 -8.12 13.73
CA GLU A 51 5.23 -8.19 15.16
C GLU A 51 4.95 -6.82 15.79
N THR A 52 4.29 -6.80 16.95
CA THR A 52 4.14 -5.58 17.74
C THR A 52 4.29 -5.89 19.22
N HIS A 53 5.12 -5.11 19.93
CA HIS A 53 5.43 -5.30 21.36
C HIS A 53 5.91 -6.73 21.69
N GLY A 54 6.69 -7.36 20.81
CA GLY A 54 7.17 -8.74 21.00
C GLY A 54 6.13 -9.84 20.68
N ASN A 55 4.90 -9.47 20.36
CA ASN A 55 3.86 -10.41 19.95
C ASN A 55 3.89 -10.60 18.44
N ARG A 56 4.11 -11.84 18.01
CA ARG A 56 4.11 -12.22 16.59
C ARG A 56 2.69 -12.43 16.08
N GLY A 57 2.47 -12.10 14.82
CA GLY A 57 1.19 -12.23 14.13
C GLY A 57 0.13 -11.23 14.59
N THR A 58 0.53 -10.13 15.23
CA THR A 58 -0.41 -9.13 15.73
C THR A 58 -0.24 -7.79 15.02
N TRP A 59 -1.37 -7.17 14.72
CA TRP A 59 -1.46 -5.79 14.27
C TRP A 59 -1.85 -4.88 15.42
N ALA A 60 -1.42 -3.62 15.36
CA ALA A 60 -1.73 -2.62 16.38
C ALA A 60 -2.15 -1.30 15.74
N TYR A 61 -2.97 -0.57 16.49
CA TYR A 61 -3.34 0.80 16.15
C TYR A 61 -2.42 1.78 16.86
N ALA A 62 -1.92 2.77 16.12
CA ALA A 62 -1.23 3.91 16.71
C ALA A 62 -2.25 4.92 17.23
N ARG A 63 -2.09 5.33 18.50
CA ARG A 63 -2.85 6.46 19.06
C ARG A 63 -2.54 7.73 18.27
N GLY A 64 -3.56 8.50 17.91
CA GLY A 64 -3.50 9.64 17.00
C GLY A 64 -3.46 9.23 15.52
N GLY A 65 -3.60 7.94 15.21
CA GLY A 65 -3.56 7.39 13.85
C GLY A 65 -2.16 7.32 13.25
N MET A 66 -2.08 6.95 11.97
CA MET A 66 -0.79 6.72 11.30
C MET A 66 0.08 7.97 11.20
N GLY A 67 -0.52 9.17 11.16
CA GLY A 67 0.22 10.43 11.17
C GLY A 67 1.04 10.64 12.45
N ALA A 68 0.63 10.06 13.58
CA ALA A 68 1.39 10.13 14.82
C ALA A 68 2.74 9.43 14.72
N ILE A 69 2.83 8.30 14.00
CA ILE A 69 4.09 7.59 13.76
C ILE A 69 5.04 8.47 12.95
N SER A 70 4.58 9.01 11.82
CA SER A 70 5.41 9.87 10.96
C SER A 70 5.86 11.14 11.70
N ASN A 71 4.98 11.76 12.49
CA ASN A 71 5.33 12.93 13.29
C ASN A 71 6.34 12.62 14.39
N ALA A 72 6.22 11.47 15.05
CA ALA A 72 7.20 11.03 16.06
C ALA A 72 8.59 10.78 15.44
N LEU A 73 8.64 10.14 14.27
CA LEU A 73 9.89 9.95 13.53
C LEU A 73 10.51 11.29 13.10
N ALA A 74 9.68 12.23 12.61
CA ALA A 74 10.12 13.56 12.23
C ALA A 74 10.66 14.37 13.44
N ALA A 75 10.01 14.25 14.60
CA ALA A 75 10.48 14.89 15.84
C ALA A 75 11.85 14.33 16.27
N ALA A 76 11.99 13.01 16.32
CA ALA A 76 13.25 12.35 16.66
C ALA A 76 14.38 12.73 15.68
N ALA A 77 14.08 12.82 14.38
CA ALA A 77 15.06 13.27 13.39
C ALA A 77 15.52 14.72 13.63
N ARG A 78 14.59 15.64 13.94
CA ARG A 78 14.91 17.03 14.26
C ARG A 78 15.73 17.18 15.54
N GLU A 79 15.49 16.35 16.55
CA GLU A 79 16.32 16.30 17.77
C GLU A 79 17.79 15.94 17.45
N HIS A 80 18.02 15.20 16.37
CA HIS A 80 19.35 14.88 15.84
C HIS A 80 19.86 15.88 14.79
N GLY A 81 19.21 17.04 14.64
CA GLY A 81 19.64 18.12 13.74
C GLY A 81 19.26 17.92 12.27
N VAL A 82 18.29 17.05 11.97
CA VAL A 82 17.79 16.88 10.60
C VAL A 82 16.83 18.02 10.23
N ASP A 83 17.14 18.70 9.14
CA ASP A 83 16.23 19.65 8.50
C ASP A 83 15.19 18.92 7.64
N ILE A 84 13.91 19.24 7.86
CA ILE A 84 12.78 18.64 7.12
C ILE A 84 12.06 19.73 6.34
N ARG A 85 12.11 19.63 5.01
CA ARG A 85 11.42 20.54 4.08
C ARG A 85 10.20 19.85 3.47
N CYS A 86 9.01 20.41 3.73
CA CYS A 86 7.77 20.01 3.08
C CYS A 86 7.48 20.90 1.86
N ASN A 87 6.61 20.46 0.95
CA ASN A 87 6.29 21.17 -0.30
C ASN A 87 7.53 21.49 -1.14
N ALA A 88 8.57 20.65 -1.04
CA ALA A 88 9.86 20.77 -1.72
C ALA A 88 10.04 19.57 -2.63
N ARG A 89 9.26 19.51 -3.72
CA ARG A 89 9.33 18.39 -4.68
C ARG A 89 10.71 18.37 -5.30
N VAL A 90 11.37 17.22 -5.28
CA VAL A 90 12.61 17.01 -6.06
C VAL A 90 12.22 16.83 -7.52
N GLU A 91 12.80 17.66 -8.39
CA GLU A 91 12.63 17.58 -9.84
C GLU A 91 13.66 16.64 -10.45
N ARG A 92 14.92 16.70 -9.98
CA ARG A 92 16.03 15.91 -10.54
C ARG A 92 17.13 15.64 -9.52
N ILE A 93 17.76 14.48 -9.60
CA ILE A 93 19.01 14.16 -8.91
C ILE A 93 20.18 14.60 -9.81
N ARG A 94 21.10 15.40 -9.28
CA ARG A 94 22.29 15.83 -10.02
C ARG A 94 23.36 14.76 -9.93
N THR A 95 24.01 14.52 -11.05
CA THR A 95 25.13 13.58 -11.17
C THR A 95 26.33 14.27 -11.83
N ARG A 96 27.52 13.74 -11.55
CA ARG A 96 28.76 14.11 -12.22
C ARG A 96 29.70 12.91 -12.19
N ASP A 97 30.23 12.54 -13.36
CA ASP A 97 31.19 11.45 -13.51
C ASP A 97 30.70 10.13 -12.88
N GLY A 98 29.40 9.83 -13.01
CA GLY A 98 28.77 8.62 -12.46
C GLY A 98 28.45 8.68 -10.95
N ARG A 99 28.63 9.84 -10.30
CA ARG A 99 28.35 10.04 -8.87
C ARG A 99 27.24 11.05 -8.64
N ALA A 100 26.34 10.80 -7.70
CA ALA A 100 25.35 11.77 -7.25
C ALA A 100 26.02 12.93 -6.49
N THR A 101 25.60 14.16 -6.78
CA THR A 101 26.16 15.40 -6.22
C THR A 101 25.11 16.27 -5.52
N GLY A 102 23.84 15.87 -5.55
CA GLY A 102 22.76 16.61 -4.91
C GLY A 102 21.44 16.45 -5.64
N VAL A 103 20.53 17.39 -5.39
CA VAL A 103 19.20 17.43 -6.01
C VAL A 103 18.86 18.84 -6.49
N VAL A 104 17.95 18.93 -7.46
CA VAL A 104 17.26 20.15 -7.88
C VAL A 104 15.81 20.01 -7.46
N LEU A 105 15.29 21.02 -6.75
CA LEU A 105 13.88 21.11 -6.41
C LEU A 105 13.10 21.76 -7.56
N ASP A 106 11.79 21.48 -7.58
CA ASP A 106 10.85 22.23 -8.41
C ASP A 106 10.99 23.73 -8.13
N GLY A 107 11.13 24.52 -9.20
CA GLY A 107 11.50 25.94 -9.13
C GLY A 107 13.00 26.23 -9.27
N GLY A 108 13.85 25.20 -9.43
CA GLY A 108 15.26 25.33 -9.80
C GLY A 108 16.24 25.54 -8.64
N GLU A 109 15.79 25.44 -7.38
CA GLU A 109 16.69 25.49 -6.23
C GLU A 109 17.59 24.24 -6.20
N GLU A 110 18.89 24.44 -6.05
CA GLU A 110 19.87 23.35 -5.99
C GLU A 110 20.34 23.11 -4.55
N ILE A 111 20.37 21.84 -4.15
CA ILE A 111 20.89 21.38 -2.86
C ILE A 111 22.05 20.43 -3.13
N ASP A 112 23.25 20.79 -2.65
CA ASP A 112 24.45 19.94 -2.74
C ASP A 112 24.41 18.84 -1.68
N ALA A 113 24.79 17.62 -2.06
CA ALA A 113 24.91 16.50 -1.14
C ALA A 113 25.97 15.50 -1.61
N ALA A 114 26.78 15.00 -0.68
CA ALA A 114 27.78 13.96 -0.97
C ALA A 114 27.15 12.56 -1.14
N ILE A 115 25.95 12.37 -0.57
CA ILE A 115 25.15 11.14 -0.57
C ILE A 115 23.68 11.54 -0.77
N VAL A 116 23.00 10.86 -1.68
CA VAL A 116 21.55 10.98 -1.91
C VAL A 116 20.89 9.65 -1.55
N VAL A 117 19.84 9.70 -0.72
CA VAL A 117 19.10 8.50 -0.32
C VAL A 117 17.64 8.68 -0.71
N SER A 118 17.18 7.93 -1.71
CA SER A 118 15.80 8.03 -2.21
C SER A 118 14.87 7.05 -1.50
N ASN A 119 13.84 7.61 -0.86
CA ASN A 119 12.69 6.85 -0.35
C ASN A 119 11.53 6.78 -1.37
N ALA A 120 11.67 7.44 -2.52
CA ALA A 120 10.62 7.47 -3.55
C ALA A 120 10.43 6.09 -4.19
N ASP A 121 9.36 5.95 -4.97
CA ASP A 121 9.13 4.80 -5.83
C ASP A 121 10.37 4.53 -6.73
N PRO A 122 10.78 3.26 -6.93
CA PRO A 122 11.93 2.96 -7.77
C PRO A 122 11.80 3.41 -9.22
N LYS A 123 10.60 3.37 -9.82
CA LYS A 123 10.41 3.92 -11.18
C LYS A 123 10.58 5.42 -11.17
N VAL A 124 9.99 6.13 -10.20
CA VAL A 124 10.17 7.57 -10.07
C VAL A 124 11.65 7.94 -9.89
N THR A 125 12.37 7.26 -8.99
CA THR A 125 13.77 7.59 -8.74
C THR A 125 14.65 7.37 -9.96
N LEU A 126 14.46 6.25 -10.66
CA LEU A 126 15.34 5.87 -11.75
C LEU A 126 14.93 6.50 -13.08
N LEU A 127 13.64 6.50 -13.42
CA LEU A 127 13.18 6.96 -14.73
C LEU A 127 12.85 8.46 -14.76
N ASP A 128 12.40 9.02 -13.65
CA ASP A 128 11.93 10.42 -13.62
C ASP A 128 12.97 11.37 -13.02
N LEU A 129 13.65 10.96 -11.93
CA LEU A 129 14.59 11.82 -11.21
C LEU A 129 16.03 11.74 -11.72
N LEU A 130 16.41 10.68 -12.44
CA LEU A 130 17.74 10.55 -13.07
C LEU A 130 17.67 10.80 -14.57
N GLY A 131 18.79 11.25 -15.15
CA GLY A 131 18.94 11.28 -16.60
C GLY A 131 19.10 9.86 -17.16
N PRO A 132 18.56 9.55 -18.36
CA PRO A 132 18.77 8.26 -19.00
C PRO A 132 20.26 7.93 -19.23
N GLU A 133 21.11 8.95 -19.37
CA GLU A 133 22.56 8.83 -19.47
C GLU A 133 23.26 8.31 -18.21
N ASP A 134 22.64 8.50 -17.03
CA ASP A 134 23.17 8.04 -15.74
C ASP A 134 22.80 6.59 -15.44
N LEU A 135 21.95 5.99 -16.27
CA LEU A 135 21.44 4.65 -16.08
C LEU A 135 21.93 3.69 -17.16
N PRO A 136 22.55 2.56 -16.76
CA PRO A 136 22.78 1.48 -17.69
C PRO A 136 21.45 1.00 -18.31
N GLU A 137 21.44 0.79 -19.63
CA GLU A 137 20.24 0.41 -20.39
C GLU A 137 19.49 -0.79 -19.78
N HIS A 138 20.23 -1.80 -19.30
CA HIS A 138 19.64 -2.98 -18.66
C HIS A 138 18.93 -2.68 -17.32
N VAL A 139 19.30 -1.60 -16.63
CA VAL A 139 18.62 -1.14 -15.41
C VAL A 139 17.38 -0.33 -15.78
N GLY A 140 17.50 0.62 -16.71
CA GLY A 140 16.37 1.40 -17.23
C GLY A 140 15.27 0.52 -17.83
N GLY A 141 15.62 -0.31 -18.82
CA GLY A 141 14.66 -1.25 -19.41
C GLY A 141 14.15 -2.30 -18.42
N GLY A 142 14.99 -2.69 -17.44
CA GLY A 142 14.58 -3.59 -16.36
C GLY A 142 13.51 -3.00 -15.46
N ILE A 143 13.65 -1.73 -15.07
CA ILE A 143 12.71 -1.07 -14.17
C ILE A 143 11.40 -0.74 -14.89
N GLU A 144 11.44 -0.32 -16.15
CA GLU A 144 10.26 -0.07 -16.99
C GLU A 144 9.31 -1.28 -17.05
N GLN A 145 9.88 -2.48 -17.22
CA GLN A 145 9.14 -3.73 -17.36
C GLN A 145 8.57 -4.28 -16.05
N LEU A 146 8.90 -3.67 -14.89
CA LEU A 146 8.36 -4.13 -13.62
C LEU A 146 6.85 -3.86 -13.52
N ASP A 147 6.16 -4.82 -12.90
CA ASP A 147 4.74 -4.74 -12.63
C ASP A 147 4.47 -3.93 -11.36
N PHE A 148 3.93 -2.74 -11.57
CA PHE A 148 3.50 -1.81 -10.53
C PHE A 148 1.97 -1.71 -10.44
N ARG A 149 1.22 -2.62 -11.06
CA ARG A 149 -0.25 -2.56 -11.00
C ARG A 149 -0.72 -2.66 -9.54
N SER A 150 -1.55 -1.72 -9.13
CA SER A 150 -2.27 -1.77 -7.87
C SER A 150 -3.72 -2.16 -8.09
N PRO A 151 -4.29 -3.06 -7.28
CA PRO A 151 -5.69 -3.43 -7.36
C PRO A 151 -6.55 -2.67 -6.33
N VAL A 152 -6.12 -1.52 -5.85
CA VAL A 152 -6.66 -0.93 -4.63
C VAL A 152 -7.36 0.40 -4.88
N MET A 153 -8.55 0.54 -4.31
CA MET A 153 -9.15 1.82 -3.99
C MET A 153 -9.21 2.00 -2.47
N LYS A 154 -8.92 3.22 -2.02
CA LYS A 154 -9.09 3.62 -0.61
C LYS A 154 -10.30 4.54 -0.51
N ILE A 155 -11.18 4.29 0.46
CA ILE A 155 -12.29 5.19 0.78
C ILE A 155 -12.22 5.54 2.26
N ASN A 156 -11.95 6.81 2.57
CA ASN A 156 -12.03 7.33 3.93
C ASN A 156 -13.41 7.95 4.14
N VAL A 157 -14.05 7.67 5.27
CA VAL A 157 -15.45 8.05 5.52
C VAL A 157 -15.59 8.68 6.89
N ALA A 158 -16.16 9.88 6.94
CA ALA A 158 -16.65 10.50 8.17
C ALA A 158 -18.13 10.13 8.35
N LEU A 159 -18.46 9.64 9.54
CA LEU A 159 -19.77 9.08 9.87
C LEU A 159 -20.42 9.85 11.02
N ASP A 160 -21.73 10.02 10.94
CA ASP A 160 -22.54 10.72 11.94
C ASP A 160 -22.95 9.85 13.13
N ARG A 161 -22.82 8.53 12.98
CA ARG A 161 -23.06 7.47 13.96
C ARG A 161 -22.23 6.24 13.58
N ARG A 162 -22.12 5.28 14.49
CA ARG A 162 -21.44 4.00 14.21
C ARG A 162 -22.27 3.15 13.24
N PRO A 163 -21.62 2.37 12.36
CA PRO A 163 -22.27 1.30 11.63
C PRO A 163 -22.86 0.27 12.60
N ALA A 164 -24.10 -0.17 12.36
CA ALA A 164 -24.79 -1.16 13.18
C ALA A 164 -24.99 -2.46 12.40
N PHE A 165 -24.14 -3.46 12.64
CA PHE A 165 -24.18 -4.73 11.91
C PHE A 165 -25.36 -5.60 12.35
N ALA A 166 -26.21 -6.00 11.42
CA ALA A 166 -27.44 -6.75 11.69
C ALA A 166 -27.18 -8.11 12.35
N ALA A 167 -26.09 -8.79 11.98
CA ALA A 167 -25.70 -10.09 12.54
C ALA A 167 -25.23 -10.00 14.00
N ARG A 168 -24.74 -8.83 14.43
CA ARG A 168 -24.28 -8.61 15.80
C ARG A 168 -24.53 -7.14 16.19
N PRO A 169 -25.78 -6.79 16.55
CA PRO A 169 -26.11 -5.43 16.93
C PRO A 169 -25.38 -5.05 18.23
N GLY A 170 -24.67 -3.92 18.23
CA GLY A 170 -23.91 -3.48 19.39
C GLY A 170 -22.76 -2.54 19.05
N ALA A 171 -22.00 -2.18 20.08
CA ALA A 171 -20.75 -1.40 19.97
C ALA A 171 -19.60 -2.15 20.65
N GLY A 172 -19.57 -3.48 20.51
CA GLY A 172 -18.59 -4.35 21.14
C GLY A 172 -17.27 -4.43 20.37
N GLN A 173 -16.44 -5.38 20.79
CA GLN A 173 -15.10 -5.61 20.22
C GLN A 173 -15.12 -5.94 18.72
N GLU A 174 -16.25 -6.38 18.16
CA GLU A 174 -16.42 -6.62 16.73
C GLU A 174 -16.14 -5.38 15.85
N LEU A 175 -16.28 -4.17 16.39
CA LEU A 175 -15.98 -2.92 15.68
C LEU A 175 -14.53 -2.45 15.84
N CYS A 176 -13.73 -3.18 16.61
CA CYS A 176 -12.34 -2.83 16.94
C CYS A 176 -11.31 -3.58 16.08
N GLY A 177 -11.75 -4.46 15.18
CA GLY A 177 -10.89 -5.24 14.29
C GLY A 177 -11.00 -4.82 12.82
N THR A 178 -10.53 -5.70 11.93
CA THR A 178 -10.82 -5.64 10.49
C THR A 178 -12.13 -6.35 10.20
N ILE A 179 -12.96 -5.73 9.37
CA ILE A 179 -14.27 -6.24 8.97
C ILE A 179 -14.20 -6.54 7.48
N HIS A 180 -14.31 -7.81 7.10
CA HIS A 180 -14.20 -8.25 5.72
C HIS A 180 -15.59 -8.44 5.11
N LEU A 181 -15.88 -7.73 4.02
CA LEU A 181 -17.14 -7.74 3.30
C LEU A 181 -16.91 -8.14 1.84
N GLY A 182 -17.93 -8.71 1.20
CA GLY A 182 -17.82 -9.21 -0.18
C GLY A 182 -16.95 -10.47 -0.34
N ALA A 183 -16.32 -10.95 0.73
CA ALA A 183 -15.48 -12.14 0.79
C ALA A 183 -16.20 -13.30 1.50
N THR A 184 -17.33 -13.77 0.95
CA THR A 184 -18.11 -14.86 1.58
C THR A 184 -17.85 -16.25 1.00
N ARG A 185 -17.18 -16.30 -0.17
CA ARG A 185 -16.77 -17.53 -0.87
C ARG A 185 -15.49 -17.29 -1.64
N MET A 186 -14.65 -18.31 -1.77
CA MET A 186 -13.40 -18.21 -2.54
C MET A 186 -13.65 -17.84 -4.00
N GLN A 187 -14.71 -18.39 -4.59
CA GLN A 187 -15.10 -18.10 -5.97
C GLN A 187 -15.43 -16.61 -6.19
N ALA A 188 -16.02 -15.94 -5.19
CA ALA A 188 -16.35 -14.51 -5.33
C ALA A 188 -15.08 -13.65 -5.44
N LEU A 189 -14.01 -14.02 -4.74
CA LEU A 189 -12.70 -13.37 -4.84
C LEU A 189 -12.07 -13.59 -6.21
N GLU A 190 -12.18 -14.80 -6.76
CA GLU A 190 -11.72 -15.13 -8.12
C GLU A 190 -12.48 -14.35 -9.20
N ASP A 191 -13.80 -14.29 -9.08
CA ASP A 191 -14.66 -13.56 -10.02
C ASP A 191 -14.35 -12.06 -9.97
N SER A 192 -14.12 -11.52 -8.76
CA SER A 192 -13.70 -10.14 -8.56
C SER A 192 -12.38 -9.84 -9.25
N PHE A 193 -11.37 -10.71 -9.12
CA PHE A 193 -10.10 -10.55 -9.81
C PHE A 193 -10.23 -10.71 -11.34
N THR A 194 -11.06 -11.65 -11.79
CA THR A 194 -11.33 -11.88 -13.22
C THR A 194 -11.93 -10.63 -13.87
N ALA A 195 -12.88 -9.96 -13.19
CA ALA A 195 -13.42 -8.69 -13.65
C ALA A 195 -12.33 -7.61 -13.77
N ALA A 196 -11.50 -7.46 -12.73
CA ALA A 196 -10.41 -6.48 -12.71
C ALA A 196 -9.39 -6.71 -13.83
N ARG A 197 -9.03 -7.97 -14.10
CA ARG A 197 -8.17 -8.36 -15.23
C ARG A 197 -8.77 -8.00 -16.58
N ALA A 198 -10.09 -7.97 -16.69
CA ALA A 198 -10.79 -7.52 -17.88
C ALA A 198 -10.97 -5.98 -17.94
N GLY A 199 -10.34 -5.23 -17.03
CA GLY A 199 -10.45 -3.77 -16.92
C GLY A 199 -11.82 -3.31 -16.40
N ARG A 200 -12.59 -4.19 -15.74
CA ARG A 200 -13.94 -3.89 -15.26
C ARG A 200 -13.98 -3.84 -13.75
N LEU A 201 -14.80 -2.94 -13.21
CA LEU A 201 -15.07 -2.87 -11.79
C LEU A 201 -15.88 -4.11 -11.36
N PRO A 202 -15.45 -4.82 -10.30
CA PRO A 202 -16.20 -5.97 -9.81
C PRO A 202 -17.57 -5.55 -9.29
N ARG A 203 -18.57 -6.42 -9.48
CA ARG A 203 -19.92 -6.17 -8.94
C ARG A 203 -19.94 -6.25 -7.41
N ARG A 204 -19.16 -7.17 -6.85
CA ARG A 204 -18.96 -7.36 -5.40
C ARG A 204 -17.47 -7.45 -5.11
N PRO A 205 -16.77 -6.31 -4.95
CA PRO A 205 -15.36 -6.33 -4.56
C PRO A 205 -15.18 -6.95 -3.18
N MET A 206 -13.95 -7.39 -2.90
CA MET A 206 -13.47 -7.61 -1.55
C MET A 206 -13.27 -6.24 -0.89
N ILE A 207 -13.86 -6.05 0.28
CA ILE A 207 -13.78 -4.81 1.06
C ILE A 207 -13.25 -5.17 2.44
N GLU A 208 -12.15 -4.56 2.85
CA GLU A 208 -11.70 -4.54 4.23
C GLU A 208 -12.06 -3.20 4.85
N MET A 209 -12.82 -3.22 5.93
CA MET A 209 -13.27 -2.02 6.64
C MET A 209 -12.70 -1.99 8.05
N THR A 210 -12.23 -0.83 8.46
CA THR A 210 -11.82 -0.54 9.84
C THR A 210 -12.51 0.72 10.34
N ILE A 211 -12.76 0.81 11.65
CA ILE A 211 -13.40 1.97 12.28
C ILE A 211 -12.49 2.46 13.41
N PRO A 212 -11.31 3.05 13.13
CA PRO A 212 -10.30 3.29 14.14
C PRO A 212 -10.75 4.21 15.29
N SER A 213 -11.76 5.06 15.04
CA SER A 213 -12.39 5.88 16.09
C SER A 213 -13.12 5.08 17.18
N THR A 214 -13.30 3.77 17.05
CA THR A 214 -13.80 2.91 18.15
C THR A 214 -12.70 2.56 19.15
N LEU A 215 -11.43 2.70 18.74
CA LEU A 215 -10.24 2.43 19.55
C LEU A 215 -9.60 3.72 20.07
N ASP A 216 -9.77 4.82 19.34
CA ASP A 216 -9.17 6.11 19.68
C ASP A 216 -10.14 7.26 19.40
N ASP A 217 -10.75 7.76 20.47
CA ASP A 217 -11.70 8.88 20.45
C ASP A 217 -11.06 10.20 20.00
N SER A 218 -9.73 10.30 19.89
CA SER A 218 -9.07 11.50 19.34
C SER A 218 -9.21 11.64 17.83
N LEU A 219 -9.64 10.58 17.14
CA LEU A 219 -9.74 10.55 15.67
C LEU A 219 -11.04 11.16 15.13
N ALA A 220 -12.05 11.38 15.98
CA ALA A 220 -13.33 11.95 15.57
C ALA A 220 -13.95 12.78 16.70
N PRO A 221 -14.76 13.81 16.40
CA PRO A 221 -15.55 14.53 17.41
C PRO A 221 -16.51 13.60 18.17
N PRO A 222 -16.96 13.97 19.39
CA PRO A 222 -17.91 13.17 20.16
C PRO A 222 -19.16 12.80 19.35
N GLY A 223 -19.50 11.51 19.34
CA GLY A 223 -20.64 10.96 18.61
C GLY A 223 -20.43 10.83 17.10
N LYS A 224 -19.25 11.20 16.58
CA LYS A 224 -18.85 11.00 15.18
C LYS A 224 -17.81 9.90 15.09
N HIS A 225 -17.70 9.31 13.90
CA HIS A 225 -16.77 8.22 13.66
C HIS A 225 -16.04 8.40 12.34
N VAL A 226 -14.84 7.85 12.27
CA VAL A 226 -14.12 7.66 11.00
C VAL A 226 -14.02 6.18 10.69
N ALA A 227 -14.32 5.82 9.45
CA ALA A 227 -14.11 4.50 8.89
C ALA A 227 -13.21 4.59 7.67
N SER A 228 -12.49 3.51 7.41
CA SER A 228 -11.59 3.38 6.27
C SER A 228 -11.90 2.07 5.58
N LEU A 229 -12.21 2.12 4.29
CA LEU A 229 -12.50 0.98 3.45
C LEU A 229 -11.36 0.80 2.45
N PHE A 230 -10.82 -0.40 2.38
CA PHE A 230 -9.82 -0.83 1.43
C PHE A 230 -10.48 -1.81 0.47
N VAL A 231 -10.63 -1.40 -0.78
CA VAL A 231 -11.40 -2.13 -1.79
C VAL A 231 -10.43 -2.73 -2.79
N GLN A 232 -10.45 -4.05 -2.91
CA GLN A 232 -9.49 -4.83 -3.70
C GLN A 232 -10.05 -5.19 -5.08
N HIS A 233 -9.16 -5.53 -6.00
CA HIS A 233 -9.43 -5.82 -7.41
C HIS A 233 -10.06 -4.65 -8.17
N VAL A 234 -9.56 -3.45 -7.89
CA VAL A 234 -9.90 -2.22 -8.60
C VAL A 234 -8.82 -1.92 -9.64
N PRO A 235 -9.11 -1.99 -10.95
CA PRO A 235 -8.10 -1.78 -11.99
C PRO A 235 -7.65 -0.31 -12.07
N TYR A 236 -6.37 -0.09 -12.40
CA TYR A 236 -5.83 1.25 -12.66
C TYR A 236 -6.51 1.92 -13.87
N THR A 237 -6.59 1.21 -14.98
CA THR A 237 -7.28 1.64 -16.20
C THR A 237 -8.58 0.87 -16.36
N LEU A 238 -9.66 1.61 -16.53
CA LEU A 238 -10.98 1.07 -16.80
C LEU A 238 -11.15 0.83 -18.30
N ARG A 239 -11.79 -0.29 -18.66
CA ARG A 239 -12.03 -0.68 -20.06
C ARG A 239 -13.11 0.17 -20.72
N ASP A 240 -14.18 0.41 -19.97
CA ASP A 240 -15.47 0.86 -20.50
C ASP A 240 -15.88 2.24 -19.91
N ALA A 241 -14.99 2.92 -19.17
CA ALA A 241 -15.26 4.20 -18.49
C ALA A 241 -13.96 4.94 -18.11
N ASP A 242 -14.08 6.17 -17.61
CA ASP A 242 -12.98 6.91 -16.96
C ASP A 242 -13.23 7.08 -15.46
N TRP A 243 -12.15 7.23 -14.69
CA TRP A 243 -12.24 7.38 -13.23
C TRP A 243 -12.98 8.65 -12.80
N GLU A 244 -12.99 9.70 -13.60
CA GLU A 244 -13.77 10.91 -13.31
C GLU A 244 -15.27 10.62 -13.17
N GLN A 245 -15.80 9.68 -13.96
CA GLN A 245 -17.21 9.32 -13.96
C GLN A 245 -17.51 8.14 -13.02
N ALA A 246 -16.62 7.14 -13.01
CA ALA A 246 -16.87 5.88 -12.31
C ALA A 246 -16.57 5.92 -10.80
N ARG A 247 -15.79 6.91 -10.32
CA ARG A 247 -15.31 6.96 -8.93
C ARG A 247 -16.44 6.94 -7.91
N ASP A 248 -17.35 7.91 -8.01
CA ASP A 248 -18.44 8.07 -7.06
C ASP A 248 -19.48 6.95 -7.18
N GLU A 249 -19.82 6.54 -8.42
CA GLU A 249 -20.75 5.43 -8.65
C GLU A 249 -20.22 4.12 -8.04
N PHE A 250 -18.93 3.85 -8.17
CA PHE A 250 -18.34 2.66 -7.57
C PHE A 250 -18.27 2.74 -6.05
N ALA A 251 -17.99 3.92 -5.48
CA ALA A 251 -18.05 4.14 -4.04
C ALA A 251 -19.47 3.91 -3.49
N ASP A 252 -20.51 4.39 -4.19
CA ASP A 252 -21.92 4.14 -3.83
C ASP A 252 -22.25 2.64 -3.86
N ARG A 253 -21.74 1.91 -4.85
CA ARG A 253 -21.86 0.45 -4.91
C ARG A 253 -21.19 -0.22 -3.72
N VAL A 254 -19.99 0.20 -3.35
CA VAL A 254 -19.28 -0.30 -2.16
C VAL A 254 -20.13 -0.05 -0.90
N PHE A 255 -20.70 1.15 -0.75
CA PHE A 255 -21.53 1.49 0.40
C PHE A 255 -22.84 0.68 0.42
N SER A 256 -23.46 0.41 -0.73
CA SER A 256 -24.63 -0.48 -0.78
C SER A 256 -24.34 -1.89 -0.28
N ILE A 257 -23.12 -2.40 -0.49
CA ILE A 257 -22.70 -3.71 0.03
C ILE A 257 -22.53 -3.64 1.55
N VAL A 258 -22.07 -2.50 2.09
CA VAL A 258 -22.03 -2.28 3.53
C VAL A 258 -23.44 -2.22 4.10
N ASP A 259 -24.38 -1.51 3.46
CA ASP A 259 -25.78 -1.42 3.89
C ASP A 259 -26.49 -2.79 3.96
N GLU A 260 -26.13 -3.75 3.09
CA GLU A 260 -26.67 -5.11 3.15
C GLU A 260 -26.44 -5.78 4.52
N VAL A 261 -25.34 -5.44 5.21
CA VAL A 261 -24.98 -6.04 6.51
C VAL A 261 -25.05 -5.06 7.68
N ALA A 262 -24.98 -3.75 7.41
CA ALA A 262 -25.08 -2.67 8.37
C ALA A 262 -26.06 -1.60 7.84
N PRO A 263 -27.37 -1.87 7.87
CA PRO A 263 -28.37 -0.98 7.27
C PRO A 263 -28.31 0.45 7.82
N GLY A 264 -28.38 1.43 6.92
CA GLY A 264 -28.30 2.86 7.26
C GLY A 264 -26.87 3.38 7.40
N PHE A 265 -25.88 2.61 6.92
CA PHE A 265 -24.50 3.05 6.81
C PHE A 265 -24.39 4.22 5.84
N SER A 266 -24.96 4.12 4.64
CA SER A 266 -24.89 5.21 3.65
C SER A 266 -25.53 6.50 4.18
N ASP A 267 -26.66 6.37 4.88
CA ASP A 267 -27.36 7.50 5.52
C ASP A 267 -26.56 8.16 6.66
N SER A 268 -25.51 7.50 7.15
CA SER A 268 -24.63 8.04 8.19
C SER A 268 -23.42 8.79 7.64
N VAL A 269 -23.16 8.72 6.33
CA VAL A 269 -21.99 9.35 5.72
C VAL A 269 -22.13 10.86 5.70
N ILE A 270 -21.25 11.54 6.44
CA ILE A 270 -21.11 13.01 6.43
C ILE A 270 -20.24 13.44 5.25
N HIS A 271 -19.13 12.72 5.05
CA HIS A 271 -18.17 13.01 4.01
C HIS A 271 -17.43 11.73 3.61
N ARG A 272 -17.01 11.68 2.35
CA ARG A 272 -16.15 10.63 1.82
C ARG A 272 -15.00 11.22 1.03
N ASP A 273 -13.85 10.60 1.15
CA ASP A 273 -12.67 10.80 0.32
C ASP A 273 -12.36 9.48 -0.39
N VAL A 274 -12.47 9.48 -1.72
CA VAL A 274 -12.38 8.28 -2.57
C VAL A 274 -11.12 8.39 -3.43
N LEU A 275 -10.15 7.52 -3.19
CA LEU A 275 -8.87 7.47 -3.89
C LEU A 275 -8.79 6.20 -4.73
N ALA A 276 -9.04 6.33 -6.03
CA ALA A 276 -8.82 5.26 -7.00
C ALA A 276 -7.32 5.05 -7.27
N PRO A 277 -6.89 3.95 -7.93
CA PRO A 277 -5.46 3.72 -8.16
C PRO A 277 -4.69 4.89 -8.82
N PRO A 278 -5.23 5.62 -9.83
CA PRO A 278 -4.55 6.81 -10.36
C PRO A 278 -4.48 7.98 -9.38
N ASP A 279 -5.45 8.11 -8.48
CA ASP A 279 -5.42 9.12 -7.42
C ASP A 279 -4.33 8.79 -6.40
N LEU A 280 -4.17 7.51 -6.05
CA LEU A 280 -3.10 7.04 -5.16
C LEU A 280 -1.72 7.35 -5.76
N GLU A 281 -1.52 7.07 -7.05
CA GLU A 281 -0.28 7.41 -7.75
C GLU A 281 0.01 8.90 -7.70
N ARG A 282 -0.98 9.72 -8.08
CA ARG A 282 -0.84 11.19 -8.13
C ARG A 282 -0.58 11.82 -6.76
N VAL A 283 -1.28 11.36 -5.72
CA VAL A 283 -1.20 11.97 -4.37
C VAL A 283 0.05 11.52 -3.62
N PHE A 284 0.46 10.26 -3.75
CA PHE A 284 1.55 9.69 -2.96
C PHE A 284 2.85 9.45 -3.76
N GLY A 285 2.84 9.63 -5.08
CA GLY A 285 4.00 9.38 -5.94
C GLY A 285 4.36 7.89 -6.05
N ILE A 286 3.35 7.02 -6.04
CA ILE A 286 3.52 5.56 -6.07
C ILE A 286 3.04 4.98 -7.40
N THR A 287 3.95 4.46 -8.21
CA THR A 287 3.63 4.03 -9.57
C THR A 287 2.56 2.95 -9.58
N GLY A 288 1.58 3.09 -10.49
CA GLY A 288 0.39 2.26 -10.63
C GLY A 288 -0.56 2.27 -9.42
N GLY A 289 -0.35 3.17 -8.45
CA GLY A 289 -1.07 3.23 -7.18
C GLY A 289 -0.65 2.15 -6.17
N ASN A 290 0.50 1.49 -6.38
CA ASN A 290 0.86 0.29 -5.63
C ASN A 290 1.53 0.64 -4.31
N ILE A 291 0.84 0.37 -3.20
CA ILE A 291 1.26 0.71 -1.84
C ILE A 291 2.55 0.02 -1.39
N PHE A 292 3.01 -1.00 -2.12
CA PHE A 292 4.26 -1.67 -1.87
C PHE A 292 5.39 -1.17 -2.78
N HIS A 293 5.16 -0.21 -3.68
CA HIS A 293 6.11 0.21 -4.72
C HIS A 293 6.53 -0.98 -5.61
N GLY A 294 5.52 -1.71 -6.10
CA GLY A 294 5.68 -2.86 -6.99
C GLY A 294 5.28 -4.19 -6.35
N ALA A 295 4.98 -5.19 -7.18
CA ALA A 295 4.44 -6.47 -6.75
C ALA A 295 5.29 -7.17 -5.66
N MET A 296 4.62 -7.76 -4.66
CA MET A 296 5.24 -8.60 -3.62
C MET A 296 5.06 -10.10 -3.89
N MET A 297 5.20 -10.49 -5.15
CA MET A 297 5.16 -11.89 -5.57
C MET A 297 6.55 -12.52 -5.44
N PRO A 298 6.68 -13.86 -5.26
CA PRO A 298 7.97 -14.53 -5.07
C PRO A 298 9.05 -14.22 -6.12
N ASP A 299 8.67 -13.95 -7.37
CA ASP A 299 9.59 -13.56 -8.44
C ASP A 299 10.13 -12.13 -8.30
N ARG A 300 9.56 -11.31 -7.40
CA ARG A 300 9.87 -9.89 -7.16
C ARG A 300 10.30 -9.60 -5.72
N LEU A 301 10.82 -10.60 -5.03
CA LEU A 301 11.27 -10.51 -3.64
C LEU A 301 12.75 -10.84 -3.48
N PHE A 302 13.25 -10.64 -2.26
CA PHE A 302 14.65 -10.86 -1.88
C PHE A 302 15.60 -10.06 -2.79
N PHE A 303 16.67 -10.70 -3.28
CA PHE A 303 17.66 -10.05 -4.15
C PHE A 303 17.11 -9.63 -5.51
N LYS A 304 15.91 -10.09 -5.91
CA LYS A 304 15.26 -9.68 -7.16
C LYS A 304 14.50 -8.36 -7.02
N ARG A 305 14.36 -7.82 -5.79
CA ARG A 305 13.57 -6.62 -5.49
C ARG A 305 14.43 -5.34 -5.43
N PRO A 306 14.06 -4.26 -6.14
CA PRO A 306 13.14 -4.26 -7.29
C PRO A 306 13.80 -4.88 -8.53
N LEU A 307 15.14 -4.85 -8.58
CA LEU A 307 15.98 -5.50 -9.57
C LEU A 307 17.26 -6.02 -8.89
N PRO A 308 17.88 -7.10 -9.41
CA PRO A 308 19.18 -7.57 -8.92
C PRO A 308 20.32 -6.54 -8.98
N ALA A 309 20.21 -5.57 -9.91
CA ALA A 309 21.16 -4.47 -10.04
C ALA A 309 21.11 -3.49 -8.86
N LEU A 310 19.97 -3.40 -8.15
CA LEU A 310 19.79 -2.53 -6.98
C LEU A 310 19.94 -3.28 -5.64
N ARG A 311 20.52 -4.49 -5.68
CA ARG A 311 20.69 -5.29 -4.46
C ARG A 311 21.49 -4.51 -3.42
N ARG A 312 21.18 -4.75 -2.14
CA ARG A 312 21.85 -4.07 -1.02
C ARG A 312 21.74 -2.55 -1.10
N TYR A 313 20.62 -2.02 -1.60
CA TYR A 313 20.25 -0.60 -1.52
C TYR A 313 21.12 0.36 -2.34
N ARG A 314 22.08 -0.13 -3.14
CA ARG A 314 22.92 0.70 -4.03
C ARG A 314 22.27 0.85 -5.39
N THR A 315 22.56 1.96 -6.07
CA THR A 315 22.23 2.15 -7.49
C THR A 315 23.51 2.10 -8.35
N PRO A 316 23.41 2.09 -9.69
CA PRO A 316 24.57 2.26 -10.56
C PRO A 316 25.25 3.62 -10.45
N VAL A 317 24.60 4.61 -9.83
CA VAL A 317 25.17 5.94 -9.57
C VAL A 317 25.80 5.95 -8.18
N ASP A 318 27.10 6.24 -8.12
CA ASP A 318 27.84 6.27 -6.87
C ASP A 318 27.29 7.33 -5.92
N GLY A 319 27.14 6.99 -4.63
CA GLY A 319 26.56 7.90 -3.64
C GLY A 319 25.03 8.04 -3.72
N LEU A 320 24.34 7.35 -4.64
CA LEU A 320 22.87 7.24 -4.67
C LEU A 320 22.41 5.89 -4.14
N TYR A 321 21.55 5.93 -3.12
CA TYR A 321 20.98 4.76 -2.45
C TYR A 321 19.45 4.78 -2.48
N MET A 322 18.84 3.61 -2.41
CA MET A 322 17.39 3.43 -2.27
C MET A 322 17.04 2.97 -0.86
N CYS A 323 16.02 3.51 -0.22
CA CYS A 323 15.65 3.13 1.16
C CYS A 323 14.16 2.83 1.38
N GLY A 324 13.33 2.93 0.34
CA GLY A 324 11.88 2.80 0.44
C GLY A 324 11.31 1.39 0.29
N ALA A 325 9.97 1.32 0.30
CA ALA A 325 9.18 0.08 0.21
C ALA A 325 9.47 -0.76 -1.05
N GLY A 326 9.97 -0.12 -2.11
CA GLY A 326 10.39 -0.76 -3.35
C GLY A 326 11.62 -1.66 -3.20
N MET A 327 12.31 -1.59 -2.06
CA MET A 327 13.44 -2.45 -1.71
C MET A 327 13.00 -3.63 -0.86
N HIS A 328 13.83 -4.68 -0.79
CA HIS A 328 13.62 -5.77 0.18
C HIS A 328 13.84 -5.24 1.62
N PRO A 329 13.09 -5.69 2.65
CA PRO A 329 12.08 -6.75 2.69
C PRO A 329 10.80 -6.52 1.88
N GLY A 330 10.35 -5.27 1.74
CA GLY A 330 9.10 -4.93 1.06
C GLY A 330 8.43 -3.73 1.73
N GLY A 331 7.19 -3.45 1.34
CA GLY A 331 6.42 -2.38 1.98
C GLY A 331 5.69 -2.84 3.24
N GLY A 332 5.02 -1.89 3.88
CA GLY A 332 4.52 -2.01 5.25
C GLY A 332 5.30 -1.12 6.22
N VAL A 333 4.71 -0.82 7.38
CA VAL A 333 5.26 0.15 8.35
C VAL A 333 6.23 -0.54 9.30
N MET A 334 7.28 -1.15 8.74
CA MET A 334 8.29 -1.92 9.50
C MET A 334 9.64 -1.21 9.65
N GLY A 335 9.93 -0.17 8.86
CA GLY A 335 11.18 0.60 8.91
C GLY A 335 12.45 -0.15 8.47
N ALA A 336 12.34 -1.41 8.06
CA ALA A 336 13.49 -2.27 7.75
C ALA A 336 14.29 -1.81 6.53
N CYS A 337 13.63 -1.37 5.44
CA CYS A 337 14.33 -0.87 4.25
C CYS A 337 15.22 0.34 4.59
N GLY A 338 14.68 1.30 5.34
CA GLY A 338 15.41 2.48 5.82
C GLY A 338 16.61 2.11 6.70
N ARG A 339 16.39 1.26 7.71
CA ARG A 339 17.46 0.79 8.60
C ARG A 339 18.58 0.09 7.84
N ASN A 340 18.22 -0.81 6.92
CA ASN A 340 19.21 -1.60 6.18
C ASN A 340 19.99 -0.73 5.18
N ALA A 341 19.32 0.22 4.51
CA ALA A 341 19.99 1.19 3.65
C ALA A 341 20.99 2.05 4.45
N ALA A 342 20.59 2.54 5.62
CA ALA A 342 21.49 3.28 6.51
C ALA A 342 22.73 2.46 6.91
N GLY A 343 22.55 1.18 7.26
CA GLY A 343 23.67 0.28 7.57
C GLY A 343 24.64 0.08 6.40
N VAL A 344 24.12 0.05 5.17
CA VAL A 344 24.95 -0.02 3.96
C VAL A 344 25.72 1.29 3.75
N ILE A 345 25.06 2.43 3.89
CA ILE A 345 25.67 3.76 3.71
C ILE A 345 26.82 3.96 4.71
N LEU A 346 26.61 3.59 5.97
CA LEU A 346 27.64 3.67 7.01
C LEU A 346 28.86 2.78 6.75
N ALA A 347 28.70 1.68 6.01
CA ALA A 347 29.81 0.81 5.64
C ALA A 347 30.60 1.31 4.42
N ASP A 348 29.98 2.16 3.60
CA ASP A 348 30.58 2.77 2.40
C ASP A 348 31.21 4.14 2.68
N SER A 349 30.92 4.73 3.85
CA SER A 349 31.43 6.04 4.31
C SER A 349 32.71 5.88 5.11
#